data_AF-A0A9P0ZFZ7-F1
#
_entry.id   AF-A0A9P0ZFZ7-F1
#
_cell.length_a   1.000
_cell.length_b   1.000
_cell.length_c   1.000
_cell.angle_alpha   90.00
_cell.angle_beta   90.00
_cell.angle_gamma   90.00
#
_symmetry.space_group_name_H-M   'P 1'
#
loop_
_entity.id
_entity.type
_entity.pdbx_description
1 polymer ?
#
loop_
_entity_poly.entity_id
_entity_poly.type
_entity_poly.pdbx_seq_one_letter_code
_entity_poly.pdbx_strand_id
1 'polypeptide(L)'
;MLQVKTWAKLLNAFYTSVKLELELIYKVQAQCYEDAKLMKLFPENIRLLFDQDVLAEDRRHHPSLVLHAKEQIPRQSFVKSLEHFVKWLEEAKEEESVTTLAL
;
A
#
# COMPACT_ATOMS: atom_id res chain seq x y z
N MET A 1 -14.80 -0.19 1.56
CA MET A 1 -13.93 0.96 1.86
C MET A 1 -14.21 1.72 3.15
N LEU A 2 -15.44 1.87 3.66
CA LEU A 2 -15.69 2.68 4.87
C LEU A 2 -14.89 2.21 6.10
N GLN A 3 -14.72 0.90 6.25
CA GLN A 3 -14.05 0.29 7.39
C GLN A 3 -12.58 0.69 7.53
N VAL A 4 -11.81 0.79 6.43
CA VAL A 4 -10.39 1.20 6.52
C VAL A 4 -10.27 2.62 7.08
N LYS A 5 -11.12 3.56 6.64
CA LYS A 5 -11.20 4.91 7.22
C LYS A 5 -11.62 4.89 8.68
N THR A 6 -12.61 4.06 9.03
CA THR A 6 -13.10 3.93 10.40
C THR A 6 -12.01 3.43 11.36
N TRP A 7 -11.17 2.50 10.91
CA TRP A 7 -10.18 1.83 11.77
C TRP A 7 -8.77 2.41 11.64
N ALA A 8 -8.53 3.39 10.78
CA ALA A 8 -7.19 3.95 10.51
C ALA A 8 -6.43 4.34 11.79
N LYS A 9 -7.07 5.09 12.71
CA LYS A 9 -6.44 5.49 13.99
C LYS A 9 -6.01 4.30 14.84
N LEU A 10 -6.82 3.23 14.84
CA LEU A 10 -6.49 2.00 15.56
C LEU A 10 -5.34 1.28 14.88
N LEU A 11 -5.38 1.15 13.55
CA LEU A 11 -4.32 0.52 12.78
C LEU A 11 -2.97 1.24 12.98
N ASN A 12 -2.94 2.58 12.97
CA ASN A 12 -1.72 3.36 13.21
C ASN A 12 -1.09 3.08 14.57
N ALA A 13 -1.88 2.74 15.59
CA ALA A 13 -1.35 2.41 16.91
C ALA A 13 -0.63 1.05 16.96
N PHE A 14 -0.92 0.14 16.02
CA PHE A 14 -0.35 -1.20 15.99
C PHE A 14 0.66 -1.42 14.86
N TYR A 15 0.50 -0.73 13.74
CA TYR A 15 1.32 -0.91 12.54
C TYR A 15 2.45 0.12 12.48
N THR A 16 3.38 0.03 13.44
CA THR A 16 4.45 1.01 13.65
C THR A 16 5.80 0.64 13.05
N SER A 17 5.86 -0.46 12.30
CA SER A 17 7.10 -0.93 11.65
C SER A 17 6.81 -1.49 10.27
N VAL A 18 7.81 -1.40 9.38
CA VAL A 18 7.74 -1.91 8.00
C VAL A 18 7.30 -3.38 7.96
N LYS A 19 7.77 -4.20 8.91
CA LYS A 19 7.35 -5.62 8.99
C LYS A 19 5.84 -5.74 9.23
N LEU A 20 5.30 -4.96 10.15
CA LEU A 20 3.87 -5.01 10.47
C LEU A 20 3.04 -4.46 9.31
N GLU A 21 3.47 -3.37 8.67
CA GLU A 21 2.80 -2.84 7.47
C GLU A 21 2.72 -3.89 6.36
N LEU A 22 3.80 -4.63 6.12
CA LEU A 22 3.81 -5.73 5.15
C LEU A 22 2.85 -6.87 5.54
N GLU A 23 2.76 -7.19 6.84
CA GLU A 23 1.78 -8.15 7.34
C GLU A 23 0.33 -7.65 7.17
N LEU A 24 0.08 -6.34 7.30
CA LEU A 24 -1.23 -5.74 7.01
C LEU A 24 -1.60 -5.88 5.53
N ILE A 25 -0.68 -5.50 4.64
CA ILE A 25 -0.87 -5.62 3.19
C ILE A 25 -1.18 -7.08 2.83
N TYR A 26 -0.46 -8.04 3.43
CA TYR A 26 -0.73 -9.47 3.24
C TYR A 26 -2.13 -9.88 3.72
N LYS A 27 -2.56 -9.43 4.92
CA LYS A 27 -3.91 -9.73 5.42
C LYS A 27 -4.99 -9.16 4.50
N VAL A 28 -4.80 -7.94 4.00
CA VAL A 28 -5.72 -7.31 3.03
C VAL A 28 -5.75 -8.10 1.73
N GLN A 29 -4.58 -8.54 1.23
CA GLN A 29 -4.48 -9.37 0.03
C GLN A 29 -5.18 -10.73 0.20
N ALA A 30 -4.97 -11.41 1.32
CA ALA A 30 -5.63 -12.67 1.65
C ALA A 30 -7.16 -12.51 1.69
N GLN A 31 -7.66 -11.48 2.37
CA GLN A 31 -9.08 -11.17 2.42
C GLN A 31 -9.67 -10.86 1.03
N CYS A 32 -8.91 -10.15 0.18
CA CYS A 32 -9.37 -9.84 -1.17
C CYS A 32 -9.38 -11.07 -2.07
N TYR A 33 -8.55 -12.08 -1.80
CA TYR A 33 -8.48 -13.30 -2.61
C TYR A 33 -9.71 -14.21 -2.40
N GLU A 34 -10.35 -14.14 -1.24
CA GLU A 34 -11.55 -14.94 -0.92
C GLU A 34 -12.80 -14.51 -1.70
N ASP A 35 -12.84 -13.27 -2.21
CA ASP A 35 -13.98 -12.73 -2.97
C ASP A 35 -13.52 -11.89 -4.17
N ALA A 36 -13.90 -12.31 -5.38
CA ALA A 36 -13.59 -11.61 -6.62
C ALA A 36 -14.09 -10.15 -6.68
N LYS A 37 -15.11 -9.79 -5.89
CA LYS A 37 -15.55 -8.40 -5.72
C LYS A 37 -14.53 -7.59 -4.92
N LEU A 38 -13.92 -8.19 -3.89
CA LEU A 38 -12.88 -7.57 -3.07
C LEU A 38 -11.54 -7.46 -3.80
N MET A 39 -11.21 -8.41 -4.70
CA MET A 39 -10.04 -8.31 -5.59
C MET A 39 -9.95 -6.95 -6.29
N LYS A 40 -11.08 -6.42 -6.79
CA LYS A 40 -11.12 -5.13 -7.50
C LYS A 40 -10.89 -3.93 -6.58
N LEU A 41 -11.15 -4.09 -5.29
CA LEU A 41 -11.01 -3.05 -4.28
C LEU A 41 -9.59 -3.00 -3.69
N PHE A 42 -8.77 -4.00 -3.97
CA PHE A 42 -7.42 -4.08 -3.39
C PHE A 42 -6.58 -2.81 -3.65
N PRO A 43 -6.45 -2.28 -4.89
CA PRO A 43 -5.63 -1.10 -5.14
C PRO A 43 -6.09 0.13 -4.35
N GLU A 44 -7.41 0.34 -4.29
CA GLU A 44 -7.99 1.47 -3.56
C GLU A 44 -7.88 1.28 -2.04
N ASN A 45 -7.92 0.05 -1.52
CA ASN A 45 -7.63 -0.22 -0.10
C ASN A 45 -6.16 0.10 0.24
N ILE A 46 -5.21 -0.28 -0.61
CA ILE A 46 -3.78 0.03 -0.39
C ILE A 46 -3.54 1.55 -0.45
N ARG A 47 -4.14 2.22 -1.43
CA ARG A 47 -4.13 3.69 -1.54
C ARG A 47 -4.67 4.34 -0.28
N LEU A 48 -5.80 3.86 0.22
CA LEU A 48 -6.45 4.41 1.39
C LEU A 48 -5.65 4.17 2.68
N LEU A 49 -4.98 3.02 2.82
CA LEU A 49 -4.07 2.78 3.96
C LEU A 49 -2.87 3.75 3.93
N PHE A 50 -2.35 4.04 2.74
CA PHE A 50 -1.31 5.04 2.56
C PHE A 50 -1.82 6.46 2.87
N ASP A 51 -2.98 6.87 2.34
CA ASP A 51 -3.57 8.19 2.55
C ASP A 51 -4.03 8.44 4.00
N GLN A 52 -4.00 7.43 4.87
CA GLN A 52 -4.35 7.53 6.29
C GLN A 52 -3.14 7.35 7.21
N ASP A 53 -1.93 7.42 6.65
CA ASP A 53 -0.65 7.25 7.35
C ASP A 53 -0.52 5.89 8.07
N VAL A 54 -1.26 4.86 7.61
CA VAL A 54 -1.14 3.48 8.11
C VAL A 54 0.05 2.78 7.47
N LEU A 55 0.36 3.14 6.22
CA LEU A 55 1.62 2.79 5.57
C LEU A 55 2.52 4.02 5.64
N ALA A 56 3.71 3.90 6.23
CA ALA A 56 4.60 5.03 6.45
C ALA A 56 5.00 5.74 5.15
N GLU A 57 5.35 7.01 5.26
CA GLU A 57 5.86 7.84 4.16
C GLU A 57 7.14 7.28 3.52
N ASP A 58 7.95 6.54 4.29
CA ASP A 58 9.10 5.76 3.79
C ASP A 58 8.69 4.78 2.66
N ARG A 59 7.39 4.46 2.57
CA ARG A 59 6.87 3.69 1.45
C ARG A 59 6.89 4.40 0.10
N ARG A 60 6.88 5.73 0.06
CA ARG A 60 7.19 6.50 -1.17
C ARG A 60 8.59 6.19 -1.67
N HIS A 61 9.54 5.99 -0.76
CA HIS A 61 10.95 5.77 -1.09
C HIS A 61 11.25 4.33 -1.51
N HIS A 62 10.45 3.36 -1.03
CA HIS A 62 10.61 1.92 -1.29
C HIS A 62 9.38 1.22 -1.90
N PRO A 63 8.84 1.66 -3.07
CA PRO A 63 7.59 1.15 -3.67
C PRO A 63 7.52 -0.37 -3.84
N SER A 64 8.67 -1.00 -4.11
CA SER A 64 8.81 -2.44 -4.31
C SER A 64 8.36 -3.27 -3.10
N LEU A 65 8.44 -2.73 -1.89
CA LEU A 65 7.96 -3.42 -0.69
C LEU A 65 6.44 -3.67 -0.71
N VAL A 66 5.62 -2.83 -1.38
CA VAL A 66 4.18 -3.12 -1.56
C VAL A 66 4.02 -4.39 -2.43
N LEU A 67 4.87 -4.54 -3.44
CA LEU A 67 4.77 -5.58 -4.45
C LEU A 67 5.33 -6.93 -3.98
N HIS A 68 6.19 -6.93 -2.96
CA HIS A 68 6.83 -8.13 -2.41
C HIS A 68 6.08 -8.77 -1.23
N ALA A 69 4.81 -8.41 -1.00
CA ALA A 69 3.95 -9.14 -0.06
C ALA A 69 3.87 -10.63 -0.46
N LYS A 70 3.98 -11.54 0.53
CA LYS A 70 4.37 -12.97 0.40
C LYS A 70 3.84 -13.75 -0.81
N GLU A 71 4.66 -14.73 -1.21
CA GLU A 71 4.61 -15.49 -2.47
C GLU A 71 3.40 -16.40 -2.74
N GLN A 72 2.46 -16.55 -1.79
CA GLN A 72 1.54 -17.70 -1.77
C GLN A 72 0.16 -17.46 -2.40
N ILE A 73 -0.25 -16.20 -2.61
CA ILE A 73 -1.49 -15.81 -3.29
C ILE A 73 -1.11 -15.42 -4.72
N PRO A 74 -1.93 -15.61 -5.80
CA PRO A 74 -1.54 -15.29 -7.17
C PRO A 74 -1.09 -13.83 -7.36
N ARG A 75 0.22 -13.63 -7.14
CA ARG A 75 0.90 -12.35 -7.02
C ARG A 75 0.70 -11.49 -8.25
N GLN A 76 0.70 -12.10 -9.42
CA GLN A 76 0.64 -11.39 -10.69
C GLN A 76 -0.62 -10.52 -10.80
N SER A 77 -1.77 -10.96 -10.30
CA SER A 77 -3.01 -10.17 -10.37
C SER A 77 -2.96 -8.94 -9.45
N PHE A 78 -2.46 -9.10 -8.24
CA PHE A 78 -2.31 -8.03 -7.25
C PHE A 78 -1.21 -7.04 -7.62
N VAL A 79 -0.04 -7.54 -8.05
CA VAL A 79 1.07 -6.73 -8.54
C VAL A 79 0.63 -5.87 -9.71
N LYS A 80 -0.02 -6.47 -10.73
CA LYS A 80 -0.56 -5.72 -11.87
C LYS A 80 -1.55 -4.65 -11.44
N SER A 81 -2.42 -4.96 -10.48
CA SER A 81 -3.42 -4.00 -9.99
C SER A 81 -2.81 -2.79 -9.26
N LEU A 82 -1.56 -2.91 -8.77
CA LEU A 82 -0.84 -1.85 -8.07
C LEU A 82 0.18 -1.11 -8.94
N GLU A 83 0.42 -1.51 -10.20
CA GLU A 83 1.42 -0.89 -11.08
C GLU A 83 1.24 0.62 -11.18
N HIS A 84 0.01 1.10 -11.40
CA HIS A 84 -0.28 2.54 -11.46
C HIS A 84 -0.01 3.26 -10.13
N PHE A 85 -0.31 2.63 -9.00
CA PHE A 85 -0.06 3.22 -7.69
C PHE A 85 1.44 3.31 -7.38
N VAL A 86 2.21 2.27 -7.71
CA VAL A 86 3.67 2.26 -7.56
C VAL A 86 4.32 3.31 -8.44
N LYS A 87 3.91 3.40 -9.71
CA LYS A 87 4.38 4.43 -10.64
C LYS A 87 4.10 5.84 -10.10
N TRP A 88 2.92 6.07 -9.55
CA TRP A 88 2.57 7.35 -8.91
C TRP A 88 3.46 7.66 -7.69
N LEU A 89 3.82 6.66 -6.87
CA LEU A 89 4.76 6.86 -5.75
C LEU A 89 6.17 7.23 -6.24
N GLU A 90 6.62 6.62 -7.33
CA GLU A 90 7.92 6.91 -7.95
C GLU A 90 7.98 8.32 -8.53
N GLU A 91 6.94 8.73 -9.26
CA GLU A 91 6.79 10.10 -9.79
C GLU A 91 6.82 11.15 -8.67
N ALA A 92 6.07 10.93 -7.58
CA ALA A 92 6.06 11.84 -6.43
C ALA A 92 7.44 11.97 -5.75
N LYS A 93 8.21 10.88 -5.68
CA LYS A 93 9.57 10.87 -5.14
C LYS A 93 10.54 11.67 -6.03
N GLU A 94 10.42 11.54 -7.35
CA GLU A 94 11.24 12.30 -8.30
C GLU A 94 10.97 13.81 -8.19
N GLU A 95 9.70 14.23 -8.12
CA GLU A 95 9.31 15.64 -7.96
C GLU A 95 9.84 16.28 -6.67
N GLU A 96 9.81 15.56 -5.55
CA GLU A 96 10.34 16.02 -4.25
C GLU A 96 11.86 16.23 -4.31
N SER A 97 12.58 15.33 -4.97
CA SER A 97 14.03 15.44 -5.16
C SER A 97 14.44 16.64 -6.01
N VAL A 98 13.69 16.92 -7.08
CA VAL A 98 13.93 18.07 -7.98
C VAL A 98 13.66 19.39 -7.25
N THR A 99 12.58 19.45 -6.46
CA THR A 99 12.21 20.65 -5.70
C THR A 99 13.24 20.98 -4.62
N THR A 100 13.80 19.96 -3.97
CA THR A 100 14.83 20.15 -2.94
C THR A 100 16.17 20.62 -3.51
N LEU A 101 16.49 20.25 -4.77
CA LEU A 101 17.69 20.70 -5.47
C LEU A 101 17.56 22.10 -6.11
N ALA A 102 16.33 22.61 -6.24
CA ALA A 102 16.03 23.90 -6.86
C ALA A 102 15.94 25.07 -5.85
N LEU A 103 16.20 24.82 -4.56
CA LEU A 103 16.28 25.80 -3.47
C LEU A 103 17.72 25.93 -2.97
#